data_AF-A0A7R8UQ84-F1
#
_entry.id   AF-A0A7R8UQ84-F1
#
_cell.length_a   1.000
_cell.length_b   1.000
_cell.length_c   1.000
_cell.angle_alpha   90.00
_cell.angle_beta   90.00
_cell.angle_gamma   90.00
#
_symmetry.space_group_name_H-M   'P 1'
#
loop_
_entity.id
_entity.type
_entity.pdbx_description
1 polymer ?
#
loop_
_entity_poly.entity_id
_entity_poly.type
_entity_poly.pdbx_seq_one_letter_code
_entity_poly.pdbx_strand_id
1 'polypeptide(L)'
;MTATYVCTIIRDIGGDFEATTAIVSCKSLDPCALRCNATIDEPVCVYNGGKYQLFKNNCFLLRSSCGTKSRDWEKRPDIECRGRKKQASNCQMDCPKTHDPVCGTDEIRSKIFRNRCYMNVTMCDIKKDLRE
;
A
#
# COMPACT_ATOMS: atom_id res chain seq x y z
N MET A 1 6.10 -22.28 20.25
CA MET A 1 5.27 -21.23 20.88
C MET A 1 4.24 -20.78 19.85
N THR A 2 2.96 -21.06 20.06
CA THR A 2 1.87 -20.62 19.17
C THR A 2 1.36 -19.27 19.66
N ALA A 3 1.50 -18.23 18.86
CA ALA A 3 0.94 -16.92 19.19
C ALA A 3 -0.58 -16.96 18.99
N THR A 4 -1.32 -16.78 20.08
CA THR A 4 -2.79 -16.71 20.09
C THR A 4 -3.19 -15.27 19.83
N TYR A 5 -3.77 -15.00 18.67
CA TYR A 5 -4.31 -13.68 18.33
C TYR A 5 -5.85 -13.73 18.40
N VAL A 6 -6.47 -12.68 18.92
CA VAL A 6 -7.93 -12.54 18.88
C VAL A 6 -8.29 -12.05 17.48
N CYS A 7 -8.88 -12.92 16.67
CA CYS A 7 -9.41 -12.56 15.36
C CYS A 7 -10.94 -12.68 15.39
N THR A 8 -11.63 -11.61 15.00
CA THR A 8 -13.08 -11.64 14.77
C THR A 8 -13.34 -12.45 13.51
N ILE A 9 -13.97 -13.62 13.65
CA ILE A 9 -14.39 -14.43 12.51
C ILE A 9 -15.83 -14.04 12.18
N ILE A 10 -16.02 -13.54 10.96
CA ILE A 10 -17.35 -13.37 10.38
C ILE A 10 -17.70 -14.69 9.71
N ARG A 11 -18.64 -15.46 10.28
CA ARG A 11 -19.20 -16.64 9.59
C ARG A 11 -20.51 -16.20 8.94
N ASP A 12 -20.62 -16.36 7.62
CA ASP A 12 -21.89 -16.19 6.91
C ASP A 12 -22.71 -17.47 7.10
N ILE A 13 -23.71 -17.40 7.98
CA ILE A 13 -24.75 -18.42 8.11
C ILE A 13 -26.05 -17.76 7.68
N GLY A 14 -26.32 -17.78 6.38
CA GLY A 14 -27.63 -17.39 5.85
C GLY A 14 -27.93 -15.89 5.90
N GLY A 15 -26.92 -15.03 5.75
CA GLY A 15 -27.14 -13.58 5.60
C GLY A 15 -27.12 -12.75 6.88
N ASP A 16 -26.91 -13.37 8.05
CA ASP A 16 -26.71 -12.67 9.32
C ASP A 16 -25.22 -12.69 9.74
N PHE A 17 -24.66 -11.50 9.98
CA PHE A 17 -23.26 -11.30 10.37
C PHE A 17 -23.07 -11.48 11.88
N GLU A 18 -22.92 -12.70 12.37
CA GLU A 18 -22.53 -12.94 13.77
C GLU A 18 -21.01 -12.86 13.94
N ALA A 19 -20.53 -11.85 14.68
CA ALA A 19 -19.14 -11.74 15.10
C ALA A 19 -18.93 -12.58 16.36
N THR A 20 -18.58 -13.86 16.22
CA THR A 20 -18.20 -14.67 17.38
C THR A 20 -16.73 -14.46 17.71
N THR A 21 -16.43 -13.95 18.91
CA THR A 21 -15.06 -13.85 19.44
C THR A 21 -14.56 -15.25 19.81
N ALA A 22 -14.10 -16.01 18.82
CA ALA A 22 -13.53 -17.33 19.04
C ALA A 22 -12.00 -17.24 19.14
N ILE A 23 -11.42 -17.86 20.18
CA ILE A 23 -9.97 -18.05 20.29
C ILE A 23 -9.57 -19.15 19.30
N VAL A 24 -9.43 -18.79 18.02
CA VAL A 24 -8.99 -19.71 16.98
C VAL A 24 -7.49 -19.55 16.77
N SER A 25 -6.77 -20.67 16.80
CA SER A 25 -5.38 -20.72 16.35
C SER A 25 -5.33 -20.33 14.87
N CYS A 26 -4.64 -19.24 14.52
CA CYS A 26 -4.55 -18.75 13.13
C CYS A 26 -3.96 -19.74 12.10
N LYS A 27 -3.58 -20.96 12.53
CA LYS A 27 -3.17 -22.06 11.65
C LYS A 27 -4.27 -22.56 10.70
N SER A 28 -5.55 -22.34 11.02
CA SER A 28 -6.68 -22.89 10.26
C SER A 28 -7.43 -21.88 9.38
N LEU A 29 -6.96 -20.63 9.31
CA LEU A 29 -7.50 -19.64 8.38
C LEU A 29 -6.85 -19.82 7.00
N ASP A 30 -7.65 -20.15 5.99
CA ASP A 30 -7.21 -20.11 4.60
C ASP A 30 -6.78 -18.68 4.25
N PRO A 31 -5.48 -18.42 3.99
CA PRO A 31 -5.02 -17.08 3.68
C PRO A 31 -5.71 -16.49 2.44
N CYS A 32 -6.19 -17.35 1.54
CA CYS A 32 -6.90 -16.96 0.32
C CYS A 32 -8.27 -16.31 0.62
N ALA A 33 -8.91 -16.71 1.71
CA ALA A 33 -10.24 -16.24 2.12
C ALA A 33 -10.20 -14.93 2.92
N LEU A 34 -9.02 -14.42 3.28
CA LEU A 34 -8.89 -13.24 4.13
C LEU A 34 -9.49 -11.98 3.51
N ARG A 35 -10.36 -11.31 4.27
CA ARG A 35 -10.87 -9.96 3.97
C ARG A 35 -10.09 -8.96 4.82
N CYS A 36 -9.22 -8.19 4.16
CA CYS A 36 -8.32 -7.28 4.84
C CYS A 36 -8.85 -5.85 4.83
N ASN A 37 -8.83 -5.20 5.99
CA ASN A 37 -9.14 -3.78 6.11
C ASN A 37 -7.90 -2.94 5.77
N ALA A 38 -8.04 -2.02 4.82
CA ALA A 38 -6.98 -1.12 4.38
C ALA A 38 -6.80 0.12 5.27
N THR A 39 -7.71 0.38 6.21
CA THR A 39 -7.64 1.54 7.12
C THR A 39 -6.72 1.30 8.33
N ILE A 40 -6.15 0.11 8.46
CA ILE A 40 -5.19 -0.23 9.51
C ILE A 40 -3.78 0.04 8.97
N ASP A 41 -3.18 1.13 9.44
CA ASP A 41 -1.86 1.63 9.02
C ASP A 41 -0.72 1.07 9.88
N GLU A 42 -0.52 -0.25 9.80
CA GLU A 42 0.61 -0.94 10.43
C GLU A 42 1.41 -1.72 9.38
N PRO A 43 2.21 -1.04 8.55
CA PRO A 43 2.87 -1.68 7.43
C PRO A 43 3.89 -2.72 7.87
N VAL A 44 4.09 -3.72 7.01
CA VAL A 44 5.04 -4.81 7.23
C VAL A 44 5.97 -4.90 6.04
N CYS A 45 7.26 -4.65 6.28
CA CYS A 45 8.32 -4.90 5.32
C CYS A 45 8.80 -6.35 5.44
N VAL A 46 8.90 -7.03 4.30
CA VAL A 46 9.40 -8.41 4.22
C VAL A 46 10.41 -8.60 3.08
N TYR A 47 11.23 -9.64 3.18
CA TYR A 47 12.21 -10.05 2.19
C TYR A 47 12.18 -11.56 1.94
N ASN A 48 12.28 -11.98 0.68
CA ASN A 48 12.48 -13.38 0.30
C ASN A 48 13.23 -13.43 -1.02
N GLY A 49 14.31 -14.24 -1.08
CA GLY A 49 14.96 -14.61 -2.34
C GLY A 49 15.41 -13.43 -3.22
N GLY A 50 15.88 -12.33 -2.63
CA GLY A 50 16.33 -11.14 -3.37
C GLY A 50 15.27 -10.03 -3.51
N LYS A 51 14.03 -10.27 -3.08
CA LYS A 51 12.92 -9.32 -3.25
C LYS A 51 12.43 -8.78 -1.92
N TYR A 52 12.38 -7.45 -1.82
CA TYR A 52 11.72 -6.73 -0.73
C TYR A 52 10.28 -6.37 -1.10
N GLN A 53 9.37 -6.43 -0.13
CA GLN A 53 7.98 -6.07 -0.33
C GLN A 53 7.38 -5.42 0.92
N LEU A 54 6.68 -4.29 0.73
CA LEU A 54 5.94 -3.60 1.78
C LEU A 54 4.45 -3.92 1.65
N PHE A 55 3.85 -4.44 2.72
CA PHE A 55 2.41 -4.67 2.81
C PHE A 55 1.77 -3.62 3.72
N LYS A 56 0.53 -3.22 3.42
CA LYS A 56 -0.22 -2.23 4.21
C LYS A 56 -0.38 -2.66 5.67
N ASN A 57 -0.60 -3.95 5.88
CA ASN A 57 -0.59 -4.60 7.18
C ASN A 57 -0.41 -6.12 7.03
N ASN A 58 -0.33 -6.80 8.17
CA ASN A 58 -0.09 -8.24 8.24
C ASN A 58 -1.18 -9.08 7.52
N CYS A 59 -2.44 -8.62 7.47
CA CYS A 59 -3.49 -9.33 6.75
C CYS A 59 -3.17 -9.41 5.25
N PHE A 60 -2.76 -8.29 4.64
CA PHE A 60 -2.39 -8.26 3.22
C PHE A 60 -1.16 -9.13 2.92
N LEU A 61 -0.19 -9.20 3.84
CA LEU A 61 0.96 -10.12 3.74
C LEU A 61 0.49 -11.57 3.70
N LEU A 62 -0.32 -11.99 4.68
CA LEU A 62 -0.83 -13.36 4.76
C LEU A 62 -1.66 -13.72 3.52
N ARG A 63 -2.57 -12.84 3.10
CA ARG A 63 -3.40 -13.04 1.91
C ARG A 63 -2.56 -13.19 0.64
N SER A 64 -1.48 -12.41 0.50
CA SER A 64 -0.59 -12.53 -0.66
C SER A 64 0.17 -13.85 -0.73
N SER A 65 0.34 -14.52 0.41
CA SER A 65 1.01 -15.82 0.54
C SER A 65 0.04 -16.99 0.31
N CYS A 66 -1.22 -16.71 -0.04
CA CYS A 66 -2.20 -17.69 -0.51
C CYS A 66 -1.66 -18.43 -1.75
N GLY A 67 -1.88 -19.75 -1.82
CA GLY A 67 -1.59 -20.57 -3.01
C GLY A 67 -0.11 -20.67 -3.40
N THR A 68 0.78 -19.97 -2.72
CA THR A 68 2.22 -19.96 -3.00
C THR A 68 2.99 -20.60 -1.83
N LYS A 69 4.12 -21.24 -2.15
CA LYS A 69 5.10 -21.68 -1.14
C LYS A 69 5.89 -20.50 -0.55
N SER A 70 5.66 -19.27 -1.04
CA SER A 70 6.29 -18.03 -0.56
C SER A 70 5.77 -17.61 0.80
N ARG A 71 5.82 -18.52 1.78
CA ARG A 71 5.55 -18.25 3.19
C ARG A 71 6.84 -17.91 3.94
N ASP A 72 8.00 -18.07 3.31
CA ASP A 72 9.32 -17.78 3.87
C ASP A 72 9.66 -16.29 3.76
N TRP A 73 8.72 -15.43 4.12
CA TRP A 73 8.95 -13.99 4.20
C TRP A 73 9.70 -13.67 5.49
N GLU A 74 10.91 -13.14 5.37
CA GLU A 74 11.67 -12.62 6.52
C GLU A 74 11.21 -11.19 6.80
N LYS A 75 10.75 -10.91 8.03
CA LYS A 75 10.38 -9.54 8.42
C LYS A 75 11.64 -8.67 8.45
N ARG A 76 11.56 -7.50 7.84
CA ARG A 76 12.65 -6.52 7.77
C ARG A 76 12.21 -5.19 8.38
N PRO A 77 13.16 -4.34 8.80
CA PRO A 77 12.89 -2.95 9.13
C PRO A 77 12.17 -2.25 7.98
N ASP A 78 11.14 -1.47 8.31
CA ASP A 78 10.33 -0.72 7.35
C ASP A 78 11.14 0.13 6.36
N ILE A 79 12.26 0.69 6.84
CA ILE A 79 13.15 1.54 6.04
C ILE A 79 13.73 0.81 4.83
N GLU A 80 13.97 -0.51 4.90
CA GLU A 80 14.54 -1.30 3.81
C GLU A 80 13.58 -1.44 2.62
N CYS A 81 12.27 -1.49 2.88
CA CYS A 81 11.26 -1.46 1.84
C CYS A 81 10.89 -0.03 1.42
N ARG A 82 10.91 0.95 2.35
CA ARG A 82 10.59 2.36 2.06
C ARG A 82 11.65 3.05 1.21
N GLY A 83 12.92 2.66 1.35
CA GLY A 83 14.02 3.07 0.46
C GLY A 83 13.88 2.53 -0.98
N ARG A 84 12.92 1.63 -1.22
CA ARG A 84 12.59 1.05 -2.54
C ARG A 84 11.19 1.44 -3.01
N LYS A 85 10.66 2.60 -2.58
CA LYS A 85 9.53 3.22 -3.27
C LYS A 85 9.84 3.23 -4.76
N LYS A 86 8.87 2.74 -5.57
CA LYS A 86 8.84 2.71 -7.04
C LYS A 86 9.88 3.67 -7.61
N GLN A 87 10.79 3.14 -8.44
CA GLN A 87 11.74 3.89 -9.27
C GLN A 87 11.28 5.33 -9.39
N ALA A 88 12.08 6.26 -8.86
CA ALA A 88 11.97 7.65 -9.24
C ALA A 88 11.73 7.65 -10.75
N SER A 89 10.51 7.97 -11.17
CA SER A 89 10.31 8.37 -12.53
C SER A 89 11.31 9.51 -12.69
N ASN A 90 12.20 9.43 -13.69
CA ASN A 90 13.16 10.49 -14.00
C ASN A 90 12.39 11.72 -14.49
N CYS A 91 11.55 12.29 -13.63
CA CYS A 91 10.77 13.51 -13.80
C CYS A 91 11.63 14.74 -13.47
N GLN A 92 12.88 14.51 -13.06
CA GLN A 92 13.85 15.54 -12.76
C GLN A 92 14.25 16.23 -14.07
N MET A 93 13.55 17.32 -14.37
CA MET A 93 13.84 18.23 -15.47
C MET A 93 14.29 19.58 -14.90
N ASP A 94 15.32 20.17 -15.49
CA ASP A 94 15.75 21.52 -15.14
C ASP A 94 14.74 22.53 -15.68
N CYS A 95 13.90 23.06 -14.79
CA CYS A 95 12.95 24.10 -15.15
C CYS A 95 13.58 25.50 -15.12
N PRO A 96 13.28 26.36 -16.10
CA PRO A 96 13.68 27.77 -16.04
C PRO A 96 13.05 28.44 -14.82
N LYS A 97 13.78 29.40 -14.23
CA LYS A 97 13.32 30.16 -13.06
C LYS A 97 12.31 31.26 -13.40
N THR A 98 11.84 31.32 -14.65
CA THR A 98 10.82 32.24 -15.15
C THR A 98 9.54 32.14 -14.31
N HIS A 99 8.89 33.27 -14.12
CA HIS A 99 7.64 33.36 -13.38
C HIS A 99 6.50 33.61 -14.38
N ASP A 100 5.73 32.57 -14.64
CA ASP A 100 4.60 32.56 -15.57
C ASP A 100 3.53 31.62 -15.00
N PRO A 101 2.82 32.05 -13.94
CA PRO A 101 2.07 31.14 -13.10
C PRO A 101 0.89 30.51 -13.83
N VAL A 102 0.73 29.20 -13.68
CA VAL A 102 -0.38 28.40 -14.25
C VAL A 102 -1.18 27.73 -13.14
N CYS A 103 -2.50 27.63 -13.30
CA CYS A 103 -3.36 26.93 -12.35
C CYS A 103 -3.63 25.51 -12.85
N GLY A 104 -2.99 24.50 -12.25
CA GLY A 104 -3.26 23.11 -12.57
C GLY A 104 -4.38 22.56 -11.69
N THR A 105 -5.43 22.01 -12.30
CA THR A 105 -6.61 21.49 -11.63
C THR A 105 -6.84 20.02 -12.00
N ASP A 106 -7.05 19.17 -11.00
CA ASP A 106 -7.60 17.81 -11.18
C ASP A 106 -9.08 17.78 -10.83
N GLU A 107 -9.70 16.60 -10.83
CA GLU A 107 -11.13 16.44 -10.52
C GLU A 107 -11.51 16.87 -9.09
N ILE A 108 -10.53 17.06 -8.20
CA ILE A 108 -10.75 17.22 -6.76
C ILE A 108 -10.15 18.54 -6.24
N ARG A 109 -9.04 19.04 -6.79
CA ARG A 109 -8.29 20.20 -6.29
C ARG A 109 -7.63 21.02 -7.39
N SER A 110 -7.42 22.30 -7.11
CA SER A 110 -6.62 23.24 -7.91
C SER A 110 -5.34 23.65 -7.18
N LYS A 111 -4.24 23.84 -7.92
CA LYS A 111 -2.95 24.32 -7.41
C LYS A 111 -2.28 25.26 -8.41
N ILE A 112 -1.72 26.36 -7.91
CA ILE A 112 -0.92 27.29 -8.74
C ILE A 112 0.54 26.81 -8.78
N PHE A 113 1.10 26.78 -9.99
CA PHE A 113 2.49 26.43 -10.27
C PHE A 113 3.24 27.64 -10.80
N ARG A 114 4.53 27.76 -10.49
CA ARG A 114 5.37 28.90 -10.88
C ARG A 114 5.46 29.10 -12.40
N ASN A 115 5.45 27.99 -13.14
CA ASN A 115 5.33 27.92 -14.59
C ASN A 115 4.92 26.50 -15.02
N ARG A 116 4.60 26.34 -16.32
CA ARG A 116 4.20 25.06 -16.92
C ARG A 116 5.22 23.93 -16.71
N CYS A 117 6.52 24.23 -16.72
CA CYS A 117 7.55 23.21 -16.50
C CYS A 117 7.41 22.59 -15.10
N TYR A 118 7.25 23.42 -14.06
CA TYR A 118 7.04 22.92 -12.69
C TYR A 118 5.72 22.14 -12.54
N MET A 119 4.68 22.50 -13.29
CA MET A 119 3.43 21.74 -13.34
C MET A 119 3.65 20.33 -13.94
N ASN A 120 4.36 20.23 -15.07
CA ASN A 120 4.63 18.97 -15.75
C ASN A 120 5.54 18.03 -14.92
N VAL A 121 6.55 18.56 -14.25
CA VAL A 121 7.39 17.78 -13.30
C VAL A 121 6.51 17.18 -12.22
N THR A 122 5.61 17.99 -11.65
CA THR A 122 4.67 17.53 -10.62
C THR A 122 3.74 16.45 -11.17
N MET A 123 3.16 16.63 -12.37
CA MET A 123 2.30 15.62 -13.03
C MET A 123 3.02 14.29 -13.21
N CYS A 124 4.28 14.34 -13.64
CA CYS A 124 5.14 13.17 -13.79
C CYS A 124 5.40 12.48 -12.45
N ASP A 125 5.74 13.24 -11.40
CA ASP A 125 6.04 12.71 -10.06
C ASP A 125 4.82 12.02 -9.42
N ILE A 126 3.63 12.64 -9.54
CA ILE A 126 2.41 12.13 -8.91
C ILE A 126 1.59 11.21 -9.82
N LYS A 127 1.99 11.07 -11.09
CA LYS A 127 1.28 10.31 -12.13
C LYS A 127 -0.19 10.71 -12.26
N LYS A 128 -0.45 12.02 -12.29
CA LYS A 128 -1.79 12.58 -12.52
C LYS A 128 -1.75 13.57 -13.66
N ASP A 129 -2.88 13.66 -14.36
CA ASP A 129 -3.11 14.69 -15.36
C ASP A 129 -3.70 15.94 -14.67
N LEU A 130 -3.05 17.08 -14.84
CA LEU A 130 -3.53 18.38 -14.36
C LEU A 130 -3.89 19.21 -15.58
N ARG A 131 -5.12 19.74 -15.62
CA ARG A 131 -5.58 20.63 -16.67
C ARG A 131 -5.33 22.07 -16.26
N GLU A 132 -4.93 22.88 -17.22
CA GLU A 132 -4.75 24.32 -17.07
C GLU A 132 -6.03 25.10 -17.37
#